data_AF-A0A935MMT7-F1
#
_entry.id   AF-A0A935MMT7-F1
#
_cell.length_a   1.000
_cell.length_b   1.000
_cell.length_c   1.000
_cell.angle_alpha   90.00
_cell.angle_beta   90.00
_cell.angle_gamma   90.00
#
_symmetry.space_group_name_H-M   'P 1'
#
loop_
_entity.id
_entity.type
_entity.pdbx_description
1 polymer ?
#
loop_
_entity_poly.entity_id
_entity_poly.type
_entity_poly.pdbx_seq_one_letter_code
_entity_poly.pdbx_strand_id
1 'polypeptide(L)'
;MSEISQKTSNSLTKAIALAVAFLFLYATVLAKLGRDWWSDENYSHGLLVPFVIALIVWREWDGLKKSVTDPAKLVGISAIVLAILMLFGGVLGAELFTQRVSMVLMAGGVIVYFFGLRIINLLAVPFVLLALAIPIPQIIFNRIAMPLQTYASQMAVWGIRLFSVPTVRKGNVIDILPRGSTQTISLEVVEACSGIRA
;
A
#
# COMPACT_ATOMS: atom_id res chain seq x y z
N MET A 1 -7.34 -45.71 -9.34
CA MET A 1 -6.27 -45.17 -8.46
C MET A 1 -5.28 -44.27 -9.23
N SER A 2 -4.86 -44.64 -10.45
CA SER A 2 -3.90 -43.87 -11.28
C SER A 2 -4.45 -42.55 -11.83
N GLU A 3 -5.68 -42.51 -12.34
CA GLU A 3 -6.26 -41.28 -12.95
C GLU A 3 -6.48 -40.14 -11.94
N ILE A 4 -6.83 -40.47 -10.70
CA ILE A 4 -7.04 -39.48 -9.63
C ILE A 4 -5.68 -38.84 -9.27
N SER A 5 -4.62 -39.64 -9.11
CA SER A 5 -3.26 -39.15 -8.80
C SER A 5 -2.70 -38.26 -9.92
N GLN A 6 -2.97 -38.60 -11.18
CA GLN A 6 -2.50 -37.84 -12.35
C GLN A 6 -3.20 -36.47 -12.48
N LYS A 7 -4.49 -36.39 -12.12
CA LYS A 7 -5.28 -35.13 -12.16
C LYS A 7 -4.86 -34.16 -11.05
N THR A 8 -4.57 -34.64 -9.84
CA THR A 8 -4.06 -33.79 -8.74
C THR A 8 -2.63 -33.32 -9.02
N SER A 9 -1.77 -34.17 -9.56
CA SER A 9 -0.40 -33.81 -9.95
C SER A 9 -0.38 -32.65 -10.95
N ASN A 10 -1.17 -32.74 -12.03
CA ASN A 10 -1.27 -31.67 -13.03
C ASN A 10 -1.86 -30.36 -12.48
N SER A 11 -2.78 -30.42 -11.52
CA SER A 11 -3.33 -29.22 -10.88
C SER A 11 -2.32 -28.53 -9.96
N LEU A 12 -1.55 -29.32 -9.22
CA LEU A 12 -0.51 -28.81 -8.32
C LEU A 12 0.62 -28.15 -9.11
N THR A 13 1.09 -28.76 -10.20
CA THR A 13 2.13 -28.19 -11.05
C THR A 13 1.70 -26.85 -11.65
N LYS A 14 0.44 -26.74 -12.10
CA LYS A 14 -0.12 -25.47 -12.60
C LYS A 14 -0.15 -24.38 -11.52
N ALA A 15 -0.57 -24.74 -10.30
CA ALA A 15 -0.61 -23.80 -9.18
C ALA A 15 0.80 -23.31 -8.81
N ILE A 16 1.78 -24.22 -8.75
CA ILE A 16 3.19 -23.89 -8.49
C ILE A 16 3.73 -23.00 -9.60
N ALA A 17 3.52 -23.34 -10.87
CA ALA A 17 3.98 -22.55 -11.99
C ALA A 17 3.40 -21.12 -11.98
N LEU A 18 2.12 -20.96 -11.64
CA LEU A 18 1.49 -19.66 -11.49
C LEU A 18 2.04 -18.87 -10.30
N ALA A 19 2.26 -19.52 -9.16
CA ALA A 19 2.86 -18.87 -7.99
C ALA A 19 4.29 -18.38 -8.31
N VAL A 20 5.10 -19.20 -8.99
CA VAL A 20 6.45 -18.82 -9.42
C VAL A 20 6.40 -17.68 -10.43
N ALA A 21 5.51 -17.74 -11.42
CA ALA A 21 5.35 -16.67 -12.41
C ALA A 21 4.92 -15.35 -11.76
N PHE A 22 3.97 -15.39 -10.81
CA PHE A 22 3.53 -14.23 -10.05
C PHE A 22 4.68 -13.63 -9.23
N LEU A 23 5.40 -14.48 -8.46
CA LEU A 23 6.53 -14.03 -7.66
C LEU A 23 7.64 -13.43 -8.52
N PHE A 24 7.92 -14.02 -9.68
CA PHE A 24 8.92 -13.51 -10.62
C PHE A 24 8.50 -12.15 -11.20
N LEU A 25 7.25 -12.03 -11.66
CA LEU A 25 6.71 -10.80 -12.25
C LEU A 25 6.69 -9.63 -11.25
N TYR A 26 6.32 -9.92 -9.99
CA TYR A 26 6.17 -8.93 -8.93
C TYR A 26 7.37 -8.87 -7.96
N ALA A 27 8.48 -9.57 -8.23
CA ALA A 27 9.64 -9.63 -7.33
C ALA A 27 10.17 -8.24 -6.94
N THR A 28 10.30 -7.36 -7.93
CA THR A 28 10.78 -5.99 -7.72
C THR A 28 9.80 -5.14 -6.93
N VAL A 29 8.48 -5.33 -7.17
CA VAL A 29 7.41 -4.62 -6.46
C VAL A 29 7.36 -5.07 -5.01
N LEU A 30 7.41 -6.38 -4.75
CA LEU A 30 7.44 -6.97 -3.42
C LEU A 30 8.69 -6.58 -2.64
N ALA A 31 9.86 -6.56 -3.26
CA ALA A 31 11.10 -6.15 -2.61
C ALA A 31 11.07 -4.67 -2.20
N LYS A 32 10.53 -3.79 -3.04
CA LYS A 32 10.35 -2.37 -2.70
C LYS A 32 9.29 -2.19 -1.61
N LEU A 33 8.19 -2.91 -1.70
CA LEU A 33 7.12 -2.86 -0.70
C LEU A 33 7.60 -3.34 0.68
N GLY A 34 8.35 -4.46 0.72
CA GLY A 34 8.94 -4.97 1.95
C GLY A 34 10.01 -4.03 2.53
N ARG A 35 10.76 -3.32 1.68
CA ARG A 35 11.67 -2.26 2.14
C ARG A 35 10.89 -1.12 2.79
N ASP A 36 9.84 -0.64 2.14
CA ASP A 36 8.99 0.44 2.71
C ASP A 36 8.41 0.03 4.06
N TRP A 37 7.89 -1.20 4.19
CA TRP A 37 7.39 -1.72 5.47
C TRP A 37 8.46 -1.81 6.56
N TRP A 38 9.74 -1.94 6.20
CA TRP A 38 10.82 -2.05 7.17
C TRP A 38 11.42 -0.69 7.55
N SER A 39 11.52 0.23 6.58
CA SER A 39 12.20 1.51 6.76
C SER A 39 11.26 2.67 7.08
N ASP A 40 9.99 2.60 6.69
CA ASP A 40 9.02 3.68 6.92
C ASP A 40 8.16 3.36 8.15
N GLU A 41 8.30 4.19 9.18
CA GLU A 41 7.56 4.08 10.44
C GLU A 41 6.03 4.11 10.21
N ASN A 42 5.57 4.88 9.21
CA ASN A 42 4.15 5.02 8.90
C ASN A 42 3.54 3.74 8.30
N TYR A 43 4.36 2.90 7.66
CA TYR A 43 3.92 1.66 7.00
C TYR A 43 4.47 0.39 7.65
N SER A 44 5.07 0.50 8.83
CA SER A 44 5.60 -0.61 9.62
C SER A 44 4.57 -1.71 9.91
N HIS A 45 3.30 -1.33 10.07
CA HIS A 45 2.18 -2.26 10.24
C HIS A 45 1.97 -3.20 9.04
N GLY A 46 2.45 -2.83 7.85
CA GLY A 46 2.39 -3.65 6.64
C GLY A 46 3.11 -4.99 6.77
N LEU A 47 4.12 -5.10 7.65
CA LEU A 47 4.83 -6.35 7.92
C LEU A 47 3.92 -7.42 8.54
N LEU A 48 2.94 -7.01 9.34
CA LEU A 48 1.99 -7.93 9.99
C LEU A 48 0.87 -8.39 9.04
N VAL A 49 0.59 -7.63 7.98
CA VAL A 49 -0.55 -7.88 7.09
C VAL A 49 -0.49 -9.26 6.42
N PRO A 50 0.64 -9.75 5.85
CA PRO A 50 0.71 -11.09 5.29
C PRO A 50 0.35 -12.20 6.28
N PHE A 51 0.74 -12.05 7.55
CA PHE A 51 0.43 -13.02 8.61
C PHE A 51 -1.05 -13.01 8.96
N VAL A 52 -1.65 -11.82 9.08
CA VAL A 52 -3.09 -11.68 9.35
C VAL A 52 -3.91 -12.24 8.19
N ILE A 53 -3.51 -11.96 6.94
CA ILE A 53 -4.15 -12.53 5.75
C ILE A 53 -4.07 -14.06 5.78
N ALA A 54 -2.90 -14.63 6.06
CA ALA A 54 -2.72 -16.08 6.15
C ALA A 54 -3.63 -16.70 7.22
N LEU A 55 -3.74 -16.06 8.39
CA LEU A 55 -4.65 -16.49 9.47
C LEU A 55 -6.11 -16.44 9.05
N ILE A 56 -6.56 -15.36 8.41
CA ILE A 56 -7.94 -15.23 7.94
C ILE A 56 -8.25 -16.30 6.89
N VAL A 57 -7.35 -16.49 5.91
CA VAL A 57 -7.51 -17.52 4.87
C VAL A 57 -7.53 -18.92 5.48
N TRP A 58 -6.70 -19.18 6.49
CA TRP A 58 -6.70 -20.46 7.20
C TRP A 58 -8.00 -20.69 7.97
N ARG A 59 -8.52 -19.67 8.65
CA ARG A 59 -9.78 -19.77 9.41
C ARG A 59 -11.00 -19.96 8.49
N GLU A 60 -11.02 -19.29 7.35
CA GLU A 60 -12.11 -19.38 6.36
C GLU A 60 -11.92 -20.55 5.37
N TRP A 61 -10.90 -21.41 5.56
CA TRP A 61 -10.50 -22.44 4.59
C TRP A 61 -11.64 -23.38 4.19
N ASP A 62 -12.44 -23.83 5.16
CA ASP A 62 -13.60 -24.69 4.88
C ASP A 62 -14.74 -23.95 4.19
N GLY A 63 -14.92 -22.65 4.49
CA GLY A 63 -15.86 -21.77 3.81
C GLY A 63 -15.46 -21.52 2.34
N LEU A 64 -14.15 -21.33 2.09
CA LEU A 64 -13.58 -21.16 0.76
C LEU A 64 -13.80 -22.40 -0.10
N LYS A 65 -13.50 -23.60 0.42
CA LYS A 65 -13.74 -24.86 -0.31
C LYS A 65 -15.21 -25.05 -0.72
N LYS A 66 -16.14 -24.69 0.17
CA LYS A 66 -17.59 -24.81 -0.08
C LYS A 66 -18.11 -23.74 -1.05
N SER A 67 -17.43 -22.60 -1.12
CA SER A 67 -17.84 -21.46 -1.95
C SER A 67 -17.25 -21.47 -3.36
N VAL A 68 -16.46 -22.50 -3.72
CA VAL A 68 -15.99 -22.69 -5.09
C VAL A 68 -17.20 -22.92 -5.99
N THR A 69 -17.45 -21.95 -6.87
CA THR A 69 -18.50 -21.99 -7.89
C THR A 69 -17.90 -22.18 -9.27
N ASP A 70 -18.74 -22.26 -10.30
CA ASP A 70 -18.27 -22.29 -11.68
C ASP A 70 -17.32 -21.10 -11.96
N PRO A 71 -16.13 -21.37 -12.53
CA PRO A 71 -15.12 -20.34 -12.73
C PRO A 71 -15.59 -19.28 -13.73
N ALA A 72 -15.54 -18.02 -13.32
CA ALA A 72 -15.86 -16.87 -14.15
C ALA A 72 -14.67 -16.49 -15.03
N LYS A 73 -14.29 -17.40 -15.95
CA LYS A 73 -13.04 -17.33 -16.71
C LYS A 73 -12.84 -16.01 -17.47
N LEU A 74 -13.91 -15.49 -18.09
CA LEU A 74 -13.84 -14.22 -18.83
C LEU A 74 -13.50 -13.04 -17.92
N VAL A 75 -14.11 -12.98 -16.73
CA VAL A 75 -13.87 -11.92 -15.74
C VAL A 75 -12.48 -12.07 -15.12
N GLY A 76 -12.06 -13.30 -14.84
CA GLY A 76 -10.70 -13.58 -14.37
C GLY A 76 -9.63 -13.16 -15.38
N ILE A 77 -9.81 -13.54 -16.66
CA ILE A 77 -8.88 -13.16 -17.74
C ILE A 77 -8.86 -11.65 -17.94
N SER A 78 -10.01 -10.98 -17.97
CA SER A 78 -10.04 -9.52 -18.16
C SER A 78 -9.34 -8.79 -17.02
N ALA A 79 -9.52 -9.24 -15.77
CA ALA A 79 -8.81 -8.71 -14.62
C ALA A 79 -7.29 -8.95 -14.69
N ILE A 80 -6.85 -10.14 -15.11
CA ILE A 80 -5.43 -10.47 -15.30
C ILE A 80 -4.81 -9.58 -16.40
N VAL A 81 -5.47 -9.44 -17.55
CA VAL A 81 -4.99 -8.59 -18.65
C VAL A 81 -4.90 -7.14 -18.19
N LEU A 82 -5.92 -6.64 -17.50
CA LEU A 82 -5.91 -5.28 -16.94
C LEU A 82 -4.77 -5.09 -15.93
N ALA A 83 -4.52 -6.07 -15.07
CA ALA A 83 -3.40 -6.04 -14.13
C ALA A 83 -2.04 -5.99 -14.84
N ILE A 84 -1.86 -6.75 -15.94
CA ILE A 84 -0.62 -6.69 -16.74
C ILE A 84 -0.46 -5.30 -17.39
N LEU A 85 -1.54 -4.75 -17.96
CA LEU A 85 -1.52 -3.40 -18.55
C LEU A 85 -1.19 -2.33 -17.50
N MET A 86 -1.77 -2.43 -16.30
CA MET A 86 -1.45 -1.55 -15.18
C MET A 86 -0.01 -1.70 -14.72
N LEU A 87 0.51 -2.93 -14.61
CA LEU A 87 1.92 -3.15 -14.26
C LEU A 87 2.83 -2.49 -15.30
N PHE A 88 2.55 -2.70 -16.59
CA PHE A 88 3.32 -2.12 -17.68
C PHE A 88 3.26 -0.59 -17.66
N GLY A 89 2.06 -0.01 -17.52
CA GLY A 89 1.88 1.43 -17.40
C GLY A 89 2.58 2.02 -16.16
N GLY A 90 2.51 1.34 -15.02
CA GLY A 90 3.20 1.74 -13.79
C GLY A 90 4.72 1.64 -13.90
N VAL A 91 5.26 0.68 -14.66
CA VAL A 91 6.71 0.60 -14.93
C VAL A 91 7.14 1.74 -15.85
N LEU A 92 6.42 2.00 -16.93
CA LEU A 92 6.71 3.09 -17.87
C LEU A 92 6.58 4.47 -17.22
N GLY A 93 5.56 4.66 -16.38
CA GLY A 93 5.34 5.90 -15.63
C GLY A 93 6.20 6.05 -14.38
N ALA A 94 7.08 5.07 -14.09
CA ALA A 94 7.87 5.00 -12.85
C ALA A 94 7.02 5.15 -11.56
N GLU A 95 5.76 4.69 -11.60
CA GLU A 95 4.79 4.87 -10.54
C GLU A 95 4.59 3.58 -9.74
N LEU A 96 5.16 3.54 -8.53
CA LEU A 96 5.11 2.36 -7.66
C LEU A 96 3.71 2.01 -7.17
N PHE A 97 2.84 3.01 -6.97
CA PHE A 97 1.48 2.80 -6.50
C PHE A 97 0.66 1.97 -7.50
N THR A 98 0.67 2.37 -8.76
CA THR A 98 -0.01 1.64 -9.85
C THR A 98 0.53 0.21 -9.99
N GLN A 99 1.84 0.01 -9.86
CA GLN A 99 2.44 -1.34 -9.85
C GLN A 99 1.91 -2.19 -8.68
N ARG A 100 1.78 -1.62 -7.48
CA ARG A 100 1.25 -2.32 -6.28
C ARG A 100 -0.23 -2.65 -6.42
N VAL A 101 -1.04 -1.72 -6.91
CA VAL A 101 -2.46 -1.96 -7.17
C VAL A 101 -2.65 -3.08 -8.21
N SER A 102 -1.81 -3.11 -9.25
CA SER A 102 -1.85 -4.18 -10.25
C SER A 102 -1.60 -5.57 -9.65
N MET A 103 -0.74 -5.67 -8.64
CA MET A 103 -0.45 -6.92 -7.92
C MET A 103 -1.70 -7.46 -7.22
N VAL A 104 -2.45 -6.58 -6.56
CA VAL A 104 -3.71 -6.92 -5.88
C VAL A 104 -4.74 -7.40 -6.90
N LEU A 105 -4.87 -6.67 -8.01
CA LEU A 105 -5.79 -7.01 -9.09
C LEU A 105 -5.42 -8.34 -9.75
N MET A 106 -4.13 -8.61 -9.96
CA MET A 106 -3.63 -9.88 -10.48
C MET A 106 -4.01 -11.04 -9.55
N ALA A 107 -3.77 -10.91 -8.24
CA ALA A 107 -4.14 -11.92 -7.26
C ALA A 107 -5.66 -12.20 -7.29
N GLY A 108 -6.48 -11.15 -7.31
CA GLY A 108 -7.94 -11.27 -7.45
C GLY A 108 -8.35 -11.95 -8.76
N GLY A 109 -7.75 -11.55 -9.89
CA GLY A 109 -8.03 -12.11 -11.21
C GLY A 109 -7.72 -13.61 -11.30
N VAL A 110 -6.58 -14.04 -10.76
CA VAL A 110 -6.21 -15.47 -10.67
C VAL A 110 -7.23 -16.23 -9.81
N ILE A 111 -7.61 -15.68 -8.66
CA ILE A 111 -8.59 -16.32 -7.78
C ILE A 111 -9.96 -16.46 -8.48
N VAL A 112 -10.44 -15.41 -9.13
CA VAL A 112 -11.71 -15.45 -9.87
C VAL A 112 -11.66 -16.43 -11.05
N TYR A 113 -10.52 -16.49 -11.74
CA TYR A 113 -10.32 -17.39 -12.88
C TYR A 113 -10.44 -18.87 -12.47
N PHE A 114 -9.90 -19.25 -11.31
CA PHE A 114 -9.93 -20.65 -10.84
C PHE A 114 -11.14 -21.00 -9.99
N PHE A 115 -11.59 -20.08 -9.15
CA PHE A 115 -12.54 -20.38 -8.07
C PHE A 115 -13.87 -19.61 -8.17
N GLY A 116 -13.98 -18.68 -9.12
CA GLY A 116 -15.19 -17.89 -9.36
C GLY A 116 -15.30 -16.63 -8.50
N LEU A 117 -16.34 -15.83 -8.78
CA LEU A 117 -16.54 -14.51 -8.17
C LEU A 117 -16.97 -14.57 -6.70
N ARG A 118 -17.66 -15.63 -6.29
CA ARG A 118 -18.22 -15.74 -4.94
C ARG A 118 -17.15 -15.75 -3.84
N ILE A 119 -15.97 -16.27 -4.15
CA ILE A 119 -14.83 -16.33 -3.23
C ILE A 119 -14.25 -14.95 -2.92
N ILE A 120 -14.40 -13.97 -3.82
CA ILE A 120 -13.95 -12.59 -3.55
C ILE A 120 -14.68 -11.99 -2.35
N ASN A 121 -15.95 -12.35 -2.13
CA ASN A 121 -16.69 -11.86 -0.97
C ASN A 121 -16.15 -12.42 0.35
N LEU A 122 -15.69 -13.69 0.36
CA LEU A 122 -15.04 -14.28 1.54
C LEU A 122 -13.64 -13.70 1.75
N LEU A 123 -12.95 -13.34 0.66
CA LEU A 123 -11.62 -12.74 0.69
C LEU A 123 -11.63 -11.21 0.74
N ALA A 124 -12.80 -10.58 0.88
CA ALA A 124 -12.90 -9.12 0.87
C ALA A 124 -12.03 -8.48 1.96
N VAL A 125 -12.03 -9.06 3.17
CA VAL A 125 -11.20 -8.58 4.27
C VAL A 125 -9.70 -8.70 3.95
N PRO A 126 -9.17 -9.86 3.52
CA PRO A 126 -7.80 -9.96 3.02
C PRO A 126 -7.41 -8.94 1.95
N PHE A 127 -8.27 -8.72 0.95
CA PHE A 127 -8.02 -7.75 -0.11
C PHE A 127 -7.99 -6.31 0.40
N VAL A 128 -8.89 -5.94 1.30
CA VAL A 128 -8.90 -4.63 1.96
C VAL A 128 -7.65 -4.43 2.81
N LEU A 129 -7.25 -5.42 3.60
CA LEU A 129 -6.02 -5.37 4.38
C LEU A 129 -4.79 -5.19 3.50
N LEU A 130 -4.72 -5.92 2.38
CA LEU A 130 -3.63 -5.81 1.43
C LEU A 130 -3.60 -4.44 0.75
N ALA A 131 -4.77 -3.87 0.43
CA ALA A 131 -4.88 -2.50 -0.09
C ALA A 131 -4.45 -1.44 0.94
N LEU A 132 -4.80 -1.63 2.22
CA LEU A 132 -4.38 -0.73 3.31
C LEU A 132 -2.86 -0.79 3.54
N ALA A 133 -2.24 -1.94 3.32
CA ALA A 133 -0.80 -2.12 3.45
C ALA A 133 0.01 -1.44 2.33
N ILE A 134 -0.63 -0.97 1.25
CA ILE A 134 0.03 -0.33 0.12
C ILE A 134 0.29 1.15 0.46
N PRO A 135 1.55 1.61 0.42
CA PRO A 135 1.86 3.01 0.65
C PRO A 135 1.21 3.92 -0.38
N ILE A 136 0.53 4.94 0.10
CA ILE A 136 -0.09 5.99 -0.69
C ILE A 136 1.02 6.77 -1.43
N PRO A 137 0.79 7.25 -2.68
CA PRO A 137 1.75 8.08 -3.38
C PRO A 137 2.18 9.30 -2.55
N GLN A 138 3.48 9.51 -2.44
CA GLN A 138 4.08 10.65 -1.74
C GLN A 138 3.53 12.00 -2.25
N ILE A 139 3.16 12.08 -3.53
CA ILE A 139 2.55 13.27 -4.13
C ILE A 139 1.22 13.62 -3.45
N ILE A 140 0.37 12.62 -3.17
CA ILE A 140 -0.92 12.81 -2.50
C ILE A 140 -0.69 13.16 -1.04
N PHE A 141 0.26 12.48 -0.39
CA PHE A 141 0.62 12.74 1.00
C PHE A 141 1.12 14.19 1.19
N ASN A 142 2.09 14.62 0.38
CA ASN A 142 2.66 15.98 0.42
C ASN A 142 1.62 17.06 0.10
N ARG A 143 0.66 16.79 -0.80
CA ARG A 143 -0.45 17.71 -1.10
C ARG A 143 -1.32 18.00 0.12
N ILE A 144 -1.46 17.03 1.03
CA ILE A 144 -2.26 17.17 2.25
C ILE A 144 -1.42 17.73 3.40
N ALA A 145 -0.18 17.26 3.54
CA ALA A 145 0.69 17.67 4.63
C ALA A 145 1.16 19.12 4.53
N MET A 146 1.52 19.59 3.32
CA MET A 146 2.02 20.97 3.11
C MET A 146 1.06 22.09 3.58
N PRO A 147 -0.25 22.08 3.23
CA PRO A 147 -1.16 23.08 3.76
C PRO A 147 -1.29 22.99 5.29
N LEU A 148 -1.33 21.76 5.82
CA LEU A 148 -1.43 21.50 7.26
C LEU A 148 -0.21 22.05 8.04
N GLN A 149 1.00 21.84 7.52
CA GLN A 149 2.23 22.44 8.04
C GLN A 149 2.22 23.98 7.97
N THR A 150 1.62 24.54 6.91
CA THR A 150 1.47 25.99 6.75
C THR A 150 0.49 26.59 7.77
N TYR A 151 -0.58 25.88 8.11
CA TYR A 151 -1.49 26.29 9.19
C TYR A 151 -0.84 26.14 10.57
N ALA A 152 -0.13 25.04 10.82
CA ALA A 152 0.60 24.83 12.07
C ALA A 152 1.65 25.92 12.31
N SER A 153 2.44 26.25 11.28
CA SER A 153 3.43 27.34 11.35
C SER A 153 2.78 28.73 11.53
N GLN A 154 1.60 28.97 10.96
CA GLN A 154 0.84 30.21 11.21
C GLN A 154 0.45 30.35 12.69
N MET A 155 -0.11 29.29 13.28
CA MET A 155 -0.50 29.28 14.69
C MET A 155 0.72 29.42 15.62
N ALA A 156 1.83 28.75 15.28
CA ALA A 156 3.09 28.89 16.02
C ALA A 156 3.63 30.33 16.00
N VAL A 157 3.68 30.97 14.83
CA VAL A 157 4.11 32.37 14.70
C VAL A 157 3.19 33.32 15.47
N TRP A 158 1.87 33.09 15.41
CA TRP A 158 0.92 33.88 16.17
C TRP A 158 1.18 33.80 17.69
N GLY A 159 1.43 32.60 18.22
CA GLY A 159 1.80 32.40 19.62
C GLY A 159 3.13 33.06 19.98
N ILE A 160 4.17 32.91 19.16
CA ILE A 160 5.50 33.50 19.43
C ILE A 160 5.44 35.04 19.43
N ARG A 161 4.66 35.64 18.52
CA ARG A 161 4.48 37.09 18.45
C ARG A 161 3.76 37.66 19.67
N LEU A 162 2.91 36.88 20.34
CA LEU A 162 2.28 37.29 21.60
C LEU A 162 3.34 37.60 22.69
N PHE A 163 4.45 36.86 22.68
CA PHE A 163 5.59 37.11 23.57
C PHE A 163 6.56 38.19 23.05
N SER A 164 6.19 38.91 21.99
CA SER A 164 6.97 40.02 21.40
C SER A 164 8.39 39.60 20.97
N VAL A 165 8.52 38.41 20.41
CA VAL A 165 9.74 37.91 19.78
C VAL A 165 9.67 38.15 18.26
N PRO A 166 10.65 38.83 17.64
CA PRO A 166 10.67 39.07 16.19
C PRO A 166 10.76 37.75 15.42
N THR A 167 9.80 37.53 14.52
CA THR A 167 9.70 36.30 13.72
C THR A 167 9.23 36.56 12.29
N VAL A 168 9.86 35.86 11.34
CA VAL A 168 9.53 35.89 9.91
C VAL A 168 9.15 34.47 9.47
N ARG A 169 8.01 34.31 8.82
CA ARG A 169 7.54 33.02 8.28
C ARG A 169 7.85 32.91 6.79
N LYS A 170 8.43 31.79 6.37
CA LYS A 170 8.64 31.41 4.97
C LYS A 170 8.09 29.99 4.74
N GLY A 171 6.81 29.88 4.39
CA GLY A 171 6.16 28.56 4.27
C GLY A 171 6.06 27.86 5.63
N ASN A 172 6.63 26.66 5.74
CA ASN A 172 6.74 25.89 7.00
C ASN A 172 7.97 26.29 7.85
N VAL A 173 8.85 27.15 7.34
CA VAL A 173 10.06 27.61 8.04
C VAL A 173 9.77 28.91 8.79
N ILE A 174 10.19 28.97 10.05
CA ILE A 174 10.03 30.10 10.95
C ILE A 174 11.44 30.58 11.35
N ASP A 175 11.80 31.77 10.89
CA ASP A 175 13.04 32.44 11.29
C ASP A 175 12.76 33.26 12.57
N ILE A 176 13.46 32.94 13.66
CA ILE A 176 13.32 33.59 14.97
C ILE A 176 14.60 34.36 15.31
N LEU A 177 14.46 35.57 15.86
CA LEU A 177 15.56 36.30 16.49
C LEU A 177 15.31 36.40 18.01
N PRO A 178 15.96 35.55 18.83
CA PRO A 178 15.84 35.60 20.28
C PRO A 178 16.38 36.92 20.86
N ARG A 179 15.76 37.41 21.94
CA ARG A 179 16.22 38.63 22.64
C ARG A 179 17.63 38.44 23.18
N GLY A 180 18.57 39.28 22.76
CA GLY A 180 19.98 39.23 23.16
C GLY A 180 20.88 38.35 22.28
N SER A 181 20.34 37.73 21.23
CA SER A 181 21.12 36.98 20.23
C SER A 181 21.36 37.82 18.97
N THR A 182 22.55 37.74 18.39
CA THR A 182 22.90 38.30 17.06
C THR A 182 22.66 37.30 15.92
N GLN A 183 22.28 36.06 16.22
CA GLN A 183 22.06 35.00 15.24
C GLN A 183 20.58 34.65 15.12
N THR A 184 20.10 34.59 13.87
CA THR A 184 18.76 34.09 13.51
C THR A 184 18.76 32.57 13.54
N ILE A 185 17.75 31.98 14.18
CA ILE A 185 17.53 30.53 14.22
C ILE A 185 16.35 30.21 13.32
N SER A 186 16.56 29.34 12.33
CA SER A 186 15.51 28.85 11.45
C SER A 186 14.97 27.52 11.99
N LEU A 187 13.67 27.50 12.29
CA LEU A 187 12.95 26.30 12.73
C LEU A 187 12.00 25.87 11.62
N GLU A 188 12.13 24.63 11.18
CA GLU A 188 11.21 24.03 10.23
C GLU A 188 10.11 23.26 10.97
N VAL A 189 8.85 23.54 10.63
CA VAL A 189 7.72 22.72 11.08
C VAL A 189 7.70 21.46 10.23
N VAL A 190 8.43 20.45 10.71
CA VAL A 190 8.47 19.13 10.07
C VAL A 190 7.08 18.49 10.03
N GLU A 191 6.88 17.60 9.08
CA GLU A 191 5.59 16.95 8.80
C GLU A 191 4.97 16.26 10.02
N ALA A 192 5.79 15.78 10.96
CA ALA A 192 5.35 15.20 12.23
C ALA A 192 4.53 16.18 13.09
N CYS A 193 4.76 17.48 12.96
CA CYS A 193 4.06 18.52 13.71
C CYS A 193 2.73 18.97 13.07
N SER A 194 2.37 18.38 11.92
CA SER A 194 1.11 18.70 11.22
C SER A 194 -0.11 17.99 11.81
N GLY A 195 0.08 17.03 12.72
CA GLY A 195 -1.01 16.26 13.33
C GLY A 195 -1.60 15.17 12.43
N ILE A 196 -1.16 15.03 11.17
CA ILE A 196 -1.59 13.94 10.28
C ILE A 196 -1.10 12.55 10.73
N ARG A 197 -0.14 12.52 11.67
CA ARG A 197 0.47 11.33 12.28
C ARG A 197 0.02 11.08 13.73
N ALA A 198 -0.94 11.85 14.26
CA ALA A 198 -1.36 11.83 15.67
C ALA A 198 -2.45 10.79 15.97
#